data_AF-A0A329VY50-F1
#
_entry.id   AF-A0A329VY50-F1
#
_cell.length_a   1.000
_cell.length_b   1.000
_cell.length_c   1.000
_cell.angle_alpha   90.00
_cell.angle_beta   90.00
_cell.angle_gamma   90.00
#
_symmetry.space_group_name_H-M   'P 1'
#
loop_
_entity.id
_entity.type
_entity.pdbx_description
1 polymer ?
#
loop_
_entity_poly.entity_id
_entity_poly.type
_entity_poly.pdbx_seq_one_letter_code
_entity_poly.pdbx_strand_id
1 'polypeptide(L)'
;MTINFVSAPSGADSVIVSFLQDIIDGGSLSEADTNNKINTNDVSSSNPIKMYYVDCNEFEKTKSLIKAARATGWRYLLWSDGSVVSDLHLNMHDENLIVSSMTLDGPIPVSTVEALLAAEMDSRVQQQSYEVRQLNLPWCYFVALWLHNPIHDIIIPLKPTLIHDITIHKLYEVEEISNKIIAQTG
;
A
#
# COMPACT_ATOMS: atom_id res chain seq x y z
N MET A 1 -13.89 10.87 -12.69
CA MET A 1 -13.24 9.88 -11.82
C MET A 1 -11.98 10.48 -11.24
N THR A 2 -11.79 10.38 -9.92
CA THR A 2 -10.51 10.74 -9.30
C THR A 2 -10.18 9.77 -8.19
N ILE A 3 -9.07 9.02 -8.35
CA ILE A 3 -8.41 8.33 -7.25
C ILE A 3 -7.50 9.36 -6.60
N ASN A 4 -7.82 9.74 -5.36
CA ASN A 4 -7.13 10.76 -4.61
C ASN A 4 -6.13 10.12 -3.67
N PHE A 5 -4.92 10.67 -3.64
CA PHE A 5 -3.91 10.36 -2.65
C PHE A 5 -4.03 11.35 -1.50
N VAL A 6 -3.66 10.93 -0.29
CA VAL A 6 -3.60 11.84 0.85
C VAL A 6 -2.44 12.81 0.68
N SER A 7 -2.52 13.98 1.31
CA SER A 7 -1.37 14.87 1.42
C SER A 7 -0.23 14.19 2.18
N ALA A 8 1.00 14.47 1.76
CA ALA A 8 2.18 14.02 2.50
C ALA A 8 2.20 14.61 3.92
N PRO A 9 2.62 13.82 4.93
CA PRO A 9 2.89 14.38 6.25
C PRO A 9 4.02 15.41 6.15
N SER A 10 3.96 16.42 7.02
CA SER A 10 4.99 17.46 7.09
C SER A 10 6.38 16.87 7.22
N GLY A 11 7.30 17.30 6.35
CA GLY A 11 8.70 16.86 6.36
C GLY A 11 8.97 15.54 5.61
N ALA A 12 7.97 14.90 5.00
CA ALA A 12 8.16 13.64 4.28
C ALA A 12 9.23 13.72 3.19
N ASP A 13 9.20 14.76 2.36
CA ASP A 13 10.15 14.92 1.25
C ASP A 13 11.59 14.97 1.77
N SER A 14 11.85 15.75 2.83
CA SER A 14 13.19 15.84 3.43
C SER A 14 13.65 14.50 4.00
N VAL A 15 12.76 13.77 4.67
CA VAL A 15 13.08 12.45 5.24
C VAL A 15 13.38 11.43 4.14
N ILE A 16 12.58 11.42 3.06
CA ILE A 16 12.77 10.52 1.93
C ILE A 16 14.07 10.85 1.19
N VAL A 17 14.31 12.12 0.87
CA VAL A 17 15.53 12.55 0.15
C VAL A 17 16.78 12.22 0.96
N SER A 18 16.79 12.53 2.26
CA SER A 18 17.93 12.20 3.12
C SER A 18 18.19 10.69 3.16
N PHE A 19 17.14 9.88 3.36
CA PHE A 19 17.27 8.44 3.39
C PHE A 19 17.79 7.87 2.07
N LEU A 20 17.26 8.34 0.93
CA LEU A 20 17.70 7.91 -0.39
C LEU A 20 19.15 8.32 -0.68
N GLN A 21 19.57 9.51 -0.27
CA GLN A 21 20.96 9.96 -0.39
C GLN A 21 21.90 9.07 0.42
N ASP A 22 21.57 8.78 1.68
CA ASP A 22 22.40 7.96 2.56
C ASP A 22 22.63 6.54 1.98
N ILE A 23 21.60 5.92 1.41
CA ILE A 23 21.72 4.57 0.83
C ILE A 23 22.41 4.56 -0.54
N ILE A 24 22.34 5.66 -1.30
CA ILE A 24 23.04 5.82 -2.60
C ILE A 24 24.52 6.07 -2.34
N ASP A 25 24.85 7.04 -1.49
CA ASP A 25 26.23 7.41 -1.16
C ASP A 25 26.95 6.28 -0.42
N GLY A 26 26.23 5.52 0.39
CA GLY A 26 26.73 4.33 1.07
C GLY A 26 26.93 3.11 0.16
N GLY A 27 26.50 3.15 -1.10
CA GLY A 27 26.56 2.01 -2.05
C GLY A 27 25.55 0.89 -1.80
N SER A 28 24.86 0.91 -0.66
CA SER A 28 23.88 -0.10 -0.22
C SER A 28 22.76 -0.35 -1.23
N LEU A 29 22.29 0.69 -1.92
CA LEU A 29 21.20 0.56 -2.89
C LEU A 29 21.63 -0.25 -4.13
N SER A 30 22.82 0.04 -4.65
CA SER A 30 23.40 -0.68 -5.79
C SER A 30 23.78 -2.13 -5.42
N GLU A 31 24.24 -2.37 -4.19
CA GLU A 31 24.52 -3.72 -3.70
C GLU A 31 23.25 -4.56 -3.51
N ALA A 32 22.17 -3.94 -3.04
CA ALA A 32 20.90 -4.62 -2.80
C ALA A 32 20.09 -4.83 -4.09
N ASP A 33 20.25 -3.96 -5.10
CA ASP A 33 19.68 -4.13 -6.43
C ASP A 33 20.47 -5.11 -7.30
N THR A 34 20.35 -6.39 -6.95
CA THR A 34 21.03 -7.49 -7.66
C THR A 34 20.67 -7.60 -9.15
N ASN A 35 19.64 -6.91 -9.61
CA ASN A 35 19.14 -6.95 -10.98
C ASN A 35 19.46 -5.68 -11.79
N ASN A 36 20.16 -4.69 -11.20
CA ASN A 36 20.43 -3.37 -11.80
C ASN A 36 19.16 -2.68 -12.35
N LYS A 37 18.04 -2.79 -11.63
CA LYS A 37 16.77 -2.11 -11.98
C LYS A 37 16.72 -0.64 -11.59
N ILE A 38 17.61 -0.19 -10.70
CA ILE A 38 17.59 1.14 -10.10
C ILE A 38 18.68 1.97 -10.73
N ASN A 39 18.27 2.91 -11.59
CA ASN A 39 19.11 4.01 -12.02
C ASN A 39 19.08 5.09 -10.93
N THR A 40 20.13 5.17 -10.13
CA THR A 40 20.23 6.12 -9.00
C THR A 40 20.18 7.60 -9.41
N ASN A 41 20.39 7.91 -10.71
CA ASN A 41 20.26 9.27 -11.24
C ASN A 41 18.81 9.63 -11.65
N ASP A 42 17.93 8.65 -11.70
CA ASP A 42 16.51 8.81 -12.01
C ASP A 42 15.69 8.04 -10.97
N VAL A 43 15.62 8.57 -9.75
CA VAL A 43 14.79 8.04 -8.68
C VAL A 43 13.79 9.09 -8.25
N SER A 44 12.51 8.72 -8.19
CA SER A 44 11.44 9.57 -7.66
C SER A 44 10.46 8.78 -6.81
N SER A 45 9.69 9.48 -5.97
CA SER A 45 8.65 8.90 -5.12
C SER A 45 7.26 9.29 -5.59
N SER A 46 6.28 8.39 -5.43
CA SER A 46 4.86 8.70 -5.66
C SER A 46 4.28 9.64 -4.61
N ASN A 47 3.01 10.03 -4.79
CA ASN A 47 2.20 10.52 -3.67
C ASN A 47 2.02 9.42 -2.59
N PRO A 48 1.77 9.79 -1.33
CA PRO A 48 1.62 8.82 -0.25
C PRO A 48 0.31 8.04 -0.34
N ILE A 49 0.38 6.75 -0.04
CA ILE A 49 -0.77 5.89 0.22
C ILE A 49 -0.86 5.67 1.72
N LYS A 50 -1.97 6.07 2.34
CA LYS A 50 -2.16 5.89 3.79
C LYS A 50 -2.29 4.40 4.09
N MET A 51 -1.48 3.90 5.04
CA MET A 51 -1.49 2.51 5.44
C MET A 51 -2.35 2.30 6.67
N TYR A 52 -3.13 1.22 6.62
CA TYR A 52 -3.95 0.72 7.70
C TYR A 52 -3.58 -0.72 8.02
N TYR A 53 -3.48 -1.02 9.30
CA TYR A 53 -3.32 -2.36 9.84
C TYR A 53 -4.65 -2.77 10.48
N VAL A 54 -5.09 -4.00 10.23
CA VAL A 54 -6.28 -4.55 10.85
C VAL A 54 -5.85 -5.50 11.96
N ASP A 55 -6.23 -5.18 13.19
CA ASP A 55 -5.95 -6.02 14.35
C ASP A 55 -6.84 -7.28 14.35
N CYS A 56 -6.25 -8.44 14.64
CA CYS A 56 -6.98 -9.72 14.64
C CYS A 56 -8.07 -9.74 15.71
N ASN A 57 -7.74 -9.29 16.93
CA ASN A 57 -8.70 -9.30 18.05
C ASN A 57 -9.86 -8.33 17.79
N GLU A 58 -9.58 -7.16 17.22
CA GLU A 58 -10.61 -6.20 16.86
C GLU A 58 -11.47 -6.69 15.70
N PHE A 59 -10.87 -7.35 14.71
CA PHE A 59 -11.62 -7.98 13.61
C PHE A 59 -12.51 -9.11 14.14
N GLU A 60 -12.03 -9.94 15.06
CA GLU A 60 -12.83 -11.00 15.67
C GLU A 60 -14.06 -10.47 16.41
N LYS A 61 -13.94 -9.32 17.09
CA LYS A 61 -15.05 -8.69 17.81
C LYS A 61 -16.05 -8.02 16.87
N THR A 62 -15.54 -7.30 15.86
CA THR A 62 -16.38 -6.43 15.01
C THR A 62 -16.89 -7.11 13.75
N LYS A 63 -16.22 -8.20 13.33
CA LYS A 63 -16.43 -8.88 12.05
C LYS A 63 -16.38 -7.94 10.84
N SER A 64 -15.65 -6.83 10.97
CA SER A 64 -15.60 -5.75 9.97
C SER A 64 -14.17 -5.27 9.77
N LEU A 65 -13.68 -5.37 8.53
CA LEU A 65 -12.36 -4.87 8.15
C LEU A 65 -12.17 -3.40 8.48
N ILE A 66 -13.19 -2.57 8.19
CA ILE A 66 -13.10 -1.13 8.34
C ILE A 66 -13.09 -0.72 9.81
N LYS A 67 -13.94 -1.34 10.64
CA LYS A 67 -13.99 -1.03 12.08
C LYS A 67 -12.71 -1.46 12.81
N ALA A 68 -12.06 -2.52 12.34
CA ALA A 68 -10.82 -3.03 12.90
C ALA A 68 -9.55 -2.36 12.33
N ALA A 69 -9.68 -1.50 11.31
CA ALA A 69 -8.55 -0.83 10.67
C ALA A 69 -8.02 0.34 11.51
N ARG A 70 -6.69 0.38 11.69
CA ARG A 70 -5.95 1.44 12.38
C ARG A 70 -4.90 2.02 11.44
N ALA A 71 -4.86 3.34 11.30
CA ALA A 71 -3.81 3.99 10.51
C ALA A 71 -2.44 3.78 11.17
N THR A 72 -1.43 3.37 10.40
CA THR A 72 -0.09 3.08 10.91
C THR A 72 1.00 3.96 10.30
N GLY A 73 0.80 4.46 9.08
CA GLY A 73 1.84 5.20 8.38
C GLY A 73 1.45 5.53 6.95
N TRP A 74 2.46 5.71 6.12
CA TRP A 74 2.32 6.01 4.70
C TRP A 74 3.29 5.15 3.89
N ARG A 75 2.82 4.66 2.76
CA ARG A 75 3.66 4.04 1.74
C ARG A 75 3.91 5.01 0.60
N TYR A 76 5.14 5.04 0.13
CA TYR A 76 5.54 5.68 -1.11
C TYR A 76 6.05 4.61 -2.07
N LEU A 77 5.64 4.67 -3.33
CA LEU A 77 6.25 3.87 -4.38
C LEU A 77 7.48 4.61 -4.90
N LEU A 78 8.59 3.89 -5.08
CA LEU A 78 9.78 4.43 -5.73
C LEU A 78 9.79 4.01 -7.20
N TRP A 79 10.11 4.97 -8.05
CA TRP A 79 10.17 4.84 -9.49
C TRP A 79 11.59 5.08 -9.97
N SER A 80 12.02 4.27 -10.93
CA SER A 80 13.27 4.47 -11.67
C SER A 80 13.11 4.05 -13.12
N ASP A 81 13.60 4.88 -14.05
CA ASP A 81 13.45 4.70 -15.50
C ASP A 81 11.99 4.38 -15.91
N GLY A 82 11.03 5.06 -15.27
CA GLY A 82 9.60 4.92 -15.52
C GLY A 82 8.95 3.62 -14.99
N SER A 83 9.68 2.79 -14.24
CA SER A 83 9.16 1.57 -13.62
C SER A 83 9.14 1.66 -12.10
N VAL A 84 8.17 1.02 -11.46
CA VAL A 84 8.17 0.90 -9.99
C VAL A 84 9.21 -0.13 -9.56
N VAL A 85 10.15 0.28 -8.71
CA VAL A 85 11.31 -0.54 -8.31
C VAL A 85 11.30 -0.94 -6.84
N SER A 86 10.62 -0.17 -5.99
CA SER A 86 10.61 -0.38 -4.54
C SER A 86 9.42 0.33 -3.89
N ASP A 87 9.21 0.10 -2.60
CA ASP A 87 8.45 0.99 -1.74
C ASP A 87 9.24 1.48 -0.52
N LEU A 88 8.83 2.62 0.02
CA LEU A 88 9.26 3.16 1.32
C LEU A 88 8.05 3.24 2.24
N HIS A 89 8.21 2.83 3.49
CA HIS A 89 7.19 3.03 4.52
C HIS A 89 7.70 4.09 5.50
N LEU A 90 6.86 5.08 5.73
CA LEU A 90 7.08 6.13 6.71
C LEU A 90 6.08 5.97 7.84
N ASN A 91 6.55 6.13 9.07
CA ASN A 91 5.69 6.15 10.26
C ASN A 91 6.12 7.26 11.22
N MET A 92 5.23 7.56 12.17
CA MET A 92 5.57 8.41 13.29
C MET A 92 6.23 7.55 14.36
N HIS A 93 7.44 7.92 14.76
CA HIS A 93 8.10 7.44 15.97
C HIS A 93 8.18 8.61 16.94
N ASP A 94 7.38 8.54 18.01
CA ASP A 94 7.05 9.67 18.86
C ASP A 94 6.47 10.85 18.03
N GLU A 95 7.18 11.98 17.97
CA GLU A 95 6.82 13.16 17.20
C GLU A 95 7.60 13.29 15.88
N ASN A 96 8.48 12.32 15.58
CA ASN A 96 9.35 12.37 14.41
C ASN A 96 8.84 11.42 13.32
N LEU A 97 8.81 11.93 12.08
CA LEU A 97 8.58 11.13 10.90
C LEU A 97 9.88 10.42 10.52
N ILE A 98 9.85 9.10 10.39
CA ILE A 98 11.03 8.30 10.02
C ILE A 98 10.69 7.35 8.86
N VAL A 99 11.70 6.91 8.13
CA VAL A 99 11.59 5.73 7.25
C VAL A 99 11.66 4.49 8.13
N SER A 100 10.58 3.72 8.19
CA SER A 100 10.52 2.49 8.98
C SER A 100 11.04 1.28 8.23
N SER A 101 10.90 1.27 6.91
CA SER A 101 11.32 0.16 6.05
C SER A 101 11.36 0.56 4.59
N MET A 102 12.17 -0.17 3.83
CA MET A 102 12.21 -0.16 2.37
C MET A 102 12.16 -1.60 1.87
N THR A 103 11.34 -1.89 0.84
CA THR A 103 11.28 -3.22 0.24
C THR A 103 11.70 -3.16 -1.22
N LEU A 104 12.91 -3.66 -1.50
CA LEU A 104 13.40 -3.86 -2.86
C LEU A 104 12.82 -5.14 -3.45
N ASP A 105 12.45 -5.11 -4.72
CA ASP A 105 11.99 -6.29 -5.48
C ASP A 105 10.82 -7.07 -4.86
N GLY A 106 10.01 -6.41 -4.02
CA GLY A 106 8.79 -6.99 -3.46
C GLY A 106 7.64 -7.10 -4.48
N PRO A 107 6.69 -8.03 -4.30
CA PRO A 107 5.53 -8.14 -5.20
C PRO A 107 4.52 -7.00 -5.02
N ILE A 108 4.59 -6.31 -3.88
CA ILE A 108 3.61 -5.32 -3.45
C ILE A 108 3.65 -4.02 -4.28
N PRO A 109 4.81 -3.37 -4.55
CA PRO A 109 4.86 -2.15 -5.37
C PRO A 109 4.25 -2.35 -6.76
N VAL A 110 4.67 -3.40 -7.47
CA VAL A 110 4.12 -3.76 -8.79
C VAL A 110 2.63 -4.07 -8.69
N SER A 111 2.23 -4.89 -7.72
CA SER A 111 0.82 -5.22 -7.52
C SER A 111 -0.04 -3.99 -7.20
N THR A 112 0.52 -2.97 -6.55
CA THR A 112 -0.17 -1.71 -6.24
C THR A 112 -0.48 -0.95 -7.52
N VAL A 113 0.48 -0.86 -8.44
CA VAL A 113 0.26 -0.22 -9.76
C VAL A 113 -0.79 -0.99 -10.57
N GLU A 114 -0.69 -2.32 -10.63
CA GLU A 114 -1.66 -3.18 -11.32
C GLU A 114 -3.09 -3.01 -10.74
N ALA A 115 -3.22 -2.89 -9.42
CA ALA A 115 -4.51 -2.66 -8.77
C ALA A 115 -5.09 -1.26 -9.04
N LEU A 116 -4.26 -0.23 -9.08
CA LEU A 116 -4.68 1.13 -9.44
C LEU A 116 -5.18 1.16 -10.89
N LEU A 117 -4.46 0.53 -11.82
CA LEU A 117 -4.90 0.43 -13.21
C LEU A 117 -6.23 -0.34 -13.32
N ALA A 118 -6.39 -1.44 -12.58
CA ALA A 118 -7.65 -2.19 -12.53
C ALA A 118 -8.81 -1.32 -12.00
N ALA A 119 -8.54 -0.51 -10.96
CA ALA A 119 -9.52 0.42 -10.42
C ALA A 119 -9.97 1.47 -11.43
N GLU A 120 -9.03 2.07 -12.17
CA GLU A 120 -9.32 3.10 -13.17
C GLU A 120 -10.20 2.59 -14.33
N MET A 121 -10.14 1.29 -14.61
CA MET A 121 -10.95 0.64 -15.64
C MET A 121 -12.35 0.21 -15.16
N ASP A 122 -12.62 0.18 -13.85
CA ASP A 122 -13.91 -0.29 -13.31
C ASP A 122 -14.98 0.82 -13.38
N SER A 123 -16.13 0.49 -13.97
CA SER A 123 -17.24 1.43 -14.14
C SER A 123 -17.81 1.99 -12.84
N ARG A 124 -17.71 1.26 -11.71
CA ARG A 124 -18.15 1.72 -10.38
C ARG A 124 -17.23 2.82 -9.88
N VAL A 125 -15.92 2.66 -10.09
CA VAL A 125 -14.90 3.64 -9.69
C VAL A 125 -15.00 4.90 -10.55
N GLN A 126 -15.27 4.74 -11.85
CA GLN A 126 -15.35 5.87 -12.79
C GLN A 126 -16.40 6.93 -12.45
N GLN A 127 -17.45 6.53 -11.71
CA GLN A 127 -18.59 7.37 -11.37
C GLN A 127 -18.40 8.17 -10.08
N GLN A 128 -17.35 7.89 -9.30
CA GLN A 128 -17.15 8.49 -7.98
C GLN A 128 -15.70 8.95 -7.76
N SER A 129 -15.45 9.49 -6.58
CA SER A 129 -14.12 9.83 -6.09
C SER A 129 -13.77 8.94 -4.91
N TYR A 130 -12.55 8.43 -4.90
CA TYR A 130 -12.06 7.53 -3.88
C TYR A 130 -10.76 8.07 -3.28
N GLU A 131 -10.56 7.90 -1.99
CA GLU A 131 -9.23 8.03 -1.37
C GLU A 131 -8.54 6.66 -1.44
N VAL A 132 -7.34 6.60 -2.03
CA VAL A 132 -6.56 5.36 -2.01
C VAL A 132 -5.90 5.16 -0.66
N ARG A 133 -6.18 4.01 -0.05
CA ARG A 133 -5.55 3.51 1.16
C ARG A 133 -4.99 2.12 0.90
N GLN A 134 -4.18 1.66 1.83
CA GLN A 134 -3.73 0.27 1.85
C GLN A 134 -4.17 -0.39 3.15
N LEU A 135 -4.64 -1.62 3.03
CA LEU A 135 -5.04 -2.46 4.14
C LEU A 135 -4.08 -3.64 4.31
N ASN A 136 -3.58 -3.86 5.52
CA ASN A 136 -2.67 -4.96 5.84
C ASN A 136 -3.24 -5.80 6.98
N LEU A 137 -3.33 -7.11 6.73
CA LEU A 137 -3.73 -8.15 7.69
C LEU A 137 -2.64 -9.23 7.73
N PRO A 138 -1.51 -8.99 8.43
CA PRO A 138 -0.42 -9.96 8.46
C PRO A 138 -0.80 -11.31 9.07
N TRP A 139 -1.74 -11.34 10.01
CA TRP A 139 -2.20 -12.55 10.70
C TRP A 139 -2.90 -13.56 9.78
N CYS A 140 -3.35 -13.16 8.59
CA CYS A 140 -3.92 -14.07 7.59
C CYS A 140 -3.32 -13.90 6.19
N TYR A 141 -2.14 -13.28 6.08
CA TYR A 141 -1.46 -13.04 4.80
C TYR A 141 -2.36 -12.36 3.77
N PHE A 142 -3.09 -11.31 4.17
CA PHE A 142 -3.92 -10.52 3.28
C PHE A 142 -3.43 -9.06 3.21
N VAL A 143 -3.28 -8.55 2.00
CA VAL A 143 -2.91 -7.17 1.72
C VAL A 143 -3.75 -6.67 0.55
N ALA A 144 -4.27 -5.45 0.64
CA ALA A 144 -5.15 -4.89 -0.37
C ALA A 144 -4.96 -3.38 -0.52
N LEU A 145 -5.34 -2.84 -1.68
CA LEU A 145 -5.80 -1.45 -1.72
C LEU A 145 -7.23 -1.38 -1.19
N TRP A 146 -7.48 -0.34 -0.41
CA TRP A 146 -8.80 0.06 0.03
C TRP A 146 -9.10 1.40 -0.62
N LEU A 147 -10.01 1.39 -1.60
CA LEU A 147 -10.55 2.61 -2.17
C LEU A 147 -11.67 3.07 -1.27
N HIS A 148 -11.41 4.13 -0.51
CA HIS A 148 -12.36 4.65 0.44
C HIS A 148 -13.29 5.67 -0.16
N ASN A 149 -14.60 5.49 0.07
CA ASN A 149 -15.63 6.47 -0.24
C ASN A 149 -16.70 6.46 0.87
N PRO A 150 -17.26 7.62 1.27
CA PRO A 150 -18.25 7.69 2.34
C PRO A 150 -19.53 6.84 2.12
N ILE A 151 -19.84 6.50 0.88
CA ILE A 151 -21.02 5.73 0.49
C ILE A 151 -20.67 4.25 0.36
N HIS A 152 -19.54 3.95 -0.28
CA HIS A 152 -19.26 2.60 -0.75
C HIS A 152 -17.76 2.34 -0.91
N ASP A 153 -17.18 1.62 0.04
CA ASP A 153 -15.79 1.21 0.03
C ASP A 153 -15.53 0.02 -0.92
N ILE A 154 -14.39 0.03 -1.60
CA ILE A 154 -13.94 -1.09 -2.46
C ILE A 154 -12.60 -1.63 -1.96
N ILE A 155 -12.45 -2.96 -1.96
CA ILE A 155 -11.21 -3.66 -1.63
C ILE A 155 -10.64 -4.32 -2.88
N ILE A 156 -9.35 -4.12 -3.12
CA ILE A 156 -8.61 -4.69 -4.25
C ILE A 156 -7.42 -5.48 -3.69
N PRO A 157 -7.53 -6.82 -3.59
CA PRO A 157 -6.46 -7.67 -3.08
C PRO A 157 -5.19 -7.54 -3.91
N LEU A 158 -4.05 -7.46 -3.23
CA LEU A 158 -2.72 -7.35 -3.82
C LEU A 158 -1.95 -8.65 -3.62
N LYS A 159 -0.93 -8.89 -4.44
CA LYS A 159 0.11 -9.89 -4.11
C LYS A 159 0.84 -9.43 -2.82
N PRO A 160 1.23 -10.34 -1.91
CA PRO A 160 1.08 -11.79 -1.98
C PRO A 160 -0.11 -12.30 -1.15
N THR A 161 -1.33 -11.78 -1.35
CA THR A 161 -2.52 -12.29 -0.63
C THR A 161 -2.71 -13.79 -0.88
N LEU A 162 -2.86 -14.58 0.20
CA LEU A 162 -2.94 -16.05 0.16
C LEU A 162 -4.32 -16.63 0.55
N ILE A 163 -5.33 -15.78 0.66
CA ILE A 163 -6.69 -16.20 1.02
C ILE A 163 -7.35 -16.93 -0.16
N HIS A 164 -7.93 -18.10 0.09
CA HIS A 164 -8.62 -18.90 -0.94
C HIS A 164 -9.83 -18.14 -1.51
N ASP A 165 -10.17 -18.40 -2.78
CA ASP A 165 -11.30 -17.79 -3.49
C ASP A 165 -11.28 -16.25 -3.55
N ILE A 166 -10.09 -15.66 -3.38
CA ILE A 166 -9.82 -14.25 -3.62
C ILE A 166 -8.90 -14.11 -4.83
N THR A 167 -9.37 -13.41 -5.85
CA THR A 167 -8.62 -13.10 -7.06
C THR A 167 -7.89 -11.78 -6.86
N ILE A 168 -6.57 -11.80 -7.05
CA ILE A 168 -5.73 -10.60 -7.01
C ILE A 168 -6.19 -9.59 -8.08
N HIS A 169 -6.15 -8.30 -7.74
CA HIS A 169 -6.56 -7.15 -8.57
C HIS A 169 -8.04 -7.08 -8.95
N LYS A 170 -8.87 -8.05 -8.53
CA LYS A 170 -10.32 -7.93 -8.66
C LYS A 170 -10.86 -6.98 -7.60
N LEU A 171 -11.85 -6.17 -7.98
CA LEU A 171 -12.51 -5.23 -7.08
C LEU A 171 -13.67 -5.92 -6.37
N TYR A 172 -13.66 -5.87 -5.04
CA TYR A 172 -14.64 -6.51 -4.16
C TYR A 172 -15.30 -5.50 -3.24
N GLU A 173 -16.51 -5.86 -2.82
CA GLU A 173 -17.15 -5.22 -1.68
C GLU A 173 -16.46 -5.58 -0.37
N VAL A 174 -16.41 -4.63 0.57
CA VAL A 174 -15.82 -4.86 1.90
C VAL A 174 -16.46 -6.05 2.61
N GLU A 175 -17.79 -6.18 2.52
CA GLU A 175 -18.53 -7.28 3.17
C GLU A 175 -18.16 -8.63 2.56
N GLU A 176 -17.97 -8.69 1.24
CA GLU A 176 -17.56 -9.93 0.56
C GLU A 176 -16.20 -10.42 1.07
N ILE A 177 -15.21 -9.51 1.16
CA ILE A 177 -13.88 -9.87 1.68
C ILE A 177 -13.94 -10.21 3.16
N SER A 178 -14.70 -9.46 3.96
CA SER A 178 -14.85 -9.73 5.40
C SER A 178 -15.39 -11.15 5.63
N ASN A 179 -16.43 -11.54 4.89
CA ASN A 179 -17.02 -12.87 4.96
C ASN A 179 -16.06 -13.98 4.51
N LYS A 180 -15.29 -13.75 3.42
CA LYS A 180 -14.28 -14.70 2.95
C LYS A 180 -13.16 -14.93 3.96
N ILE A 181 -12.72 -13.88 4.64
CA ILE A 181 -11.72 -13.98 5.70
C ILE A 181 -12.30 -14.74 6.90
N ILE A 182 -13.51 -14.38 7.36
CA ILE A 182 -14.19 -15.06 8.47
C ILE A 182 -14.33 -16.57 8.20
N ALA A 183 -14.69 -16.95 6.97
CA ALA A 183 -14.85 -18.36 6.60
C ALA A 183 -13.54 -19.18 6.61
N GLN A 184 -12.38 -18.51 6.63
CA GLN A 184 -11.06 -19.17 6.62
C GLN A 184 -10.34 -19.09 7.96
N THR A 185 -10.73 -18.16 8.84
CA THR A 185 -10.09 -17.97 10.14
C THR A 185 -10.99 -18.32 11.33
N GLY A 186 -12.27 -18.62 11.09
CA GLY A 186 -13.21 -19.15 12.09
C GLY A 186 -13.32 -20.67 12.01
#